data_AF-A0A9X1W7N6-F1
#
_entry.id   AF-A0A9X1W7N6-F1
#
_cell.length_a   1.000
_cell.length_b   1.000
_cell.length_c   1.000
_cell.angle_alpha   90.00
_cell.angle_beta   90.00
_cell.angle_gamma   90.00
#
_symmetry.space_group_name_H-M   'P 1'
#
loop_
_entity.id
_entity.type
_entity.pdbx_description
1 polymer ?
#
loop_
_entity_poly.entity_id
_entity_poly.type
_entity_poly.pdbx_seq_one_letter_code
_entity_poly.pdbx_strand_id
1 'polypeptide(L)' 'MEFKDVSKGMWVESVHGIGKVLVVDEASQSVLVEQLVHEEQWALSVDEISEDPQLHNGCDQYY' A
#
# COMPACT_ATOMS: atom_id res chain seq x y z
N MET A 1 5.46 7.92 -3.23
CA MET A 1 5.07 6.82 -4.14
C MET A 1 4.39 7.42 -5.36
N GLU A 2 4.61 6.90 -6.57
CA GLU A 2 3.80 7.30 -7.74
C GLU A 2 2.61 6.36 -7.90
N PHE A 3 1.50 6.87 -8.44
CA PHE A 3 0.26 6.09 -8.63
C PHE A 3 0.48 4.81 -9.46
N LYS A 4 1.44 4.86 -10.39
CA LYS A 4 1.77 3.75 -11.28
C LYS A 4 2.47 2.59 -10.57
N ASP A 5 3.09 2.84 -9.42
CA ASP A 5 3.75 1.82 -8.60
C ASP A 5 2.76 1.10 -7.68
N VAL A 6 1.55 1.65 -7.48
CA VAL A 6 0.54 1.02 -6.64
C VAL A 6 -0.21 -0.05 -7.42
N SER A 7 -0.16 -1.27 -6.93
CA SER A 7 -0.90 -2.40 -7.50
C SER A 7 -1.79 -3.06 -6.46
N LYS A 8 -2.93 -3.59 -6.92
CA LYS A 8 -3.78 -4.44 -6.09
C LYS A 8 -2.97 -5.60 -5.49
N GLY A 9 -3.13 -5.81 -4.19
CA GLY A 9 -2.44 -6.84 -3.42
C GLY A 9 -1.14 -6.39 -2.77
N MET A 10 -0.67 -5.18 -3.08
CA MET A 10 0.50 -4.56 -2.46
C MET A 10 0.22 -4.20 -0.99
N TRP A 11 1.25 -4.29 -0.17
CA TRP A 11 1.24 -3.77 1.19
C TRP A 11 1.74 -2.34 1.19
N VAL A 12 0.96 -1.45 1.81
CA VAL A 12 1.27 -0.03 1.88
C VAL A 12 1.12 0.43 3.32
N GLU A 13 1.95 1.39 3.70
CA GLU A 13 1.80 2.10 4.97
C GLU A 13 1.03 3.40 4.72
N SER A 14 0.12 3.72 5.65
CA SER A 14 -0.64 4.97 5.65
C SER A 14 -0.64 5.60 7.05
N VAL A 15 -1.22 6.78 7.18
CA VAL A 15 -1.46 7.43 8.48
C VAL A 15 -2.33 6.59 9.43
N HIS A 16 -3.13 5.66 8.90
CA HIS A 16 -3.96 4.73 9.68
C HIS A 16 -3.24 3.41 10.01
N GLY A 17 -2.00 3.26 9.54
CA GLY A 17 -1.17 2.07 9.70
C GLY A 17 -1.01 1.28 8.41
N ILE A 18 -0.56 0.03 8.57
CA ILE A 18 -0.24 -0.88 7.47
C ILE A 18 -1.52 -1.59 7.00
N GLY A 19 -1.72 -1.61 5.68
CA GLY A 19 -2.82 -2.33 5.08
C GLY A 19 -2.51 -2.83 3.67
N LYS A 20 -3.42 -3.63 3.14
CA LYS A 20 -3.31 -4.24 1.82
C LYS A 20 -4.20 -3.53 0.83
N VAL A 21 -3.64 -3.15 -0.32
CA VAL A 21 -4.40 -2.53 -1.41
C VAL A 21 -5.37 -3.55 -1.99
N LEU A 22 -6.68 -3.28 -1.88
CA LEU A 22 -7.74 -4.10 -2.47
C LEU A 22 -8.13 -3.64 -3.86
N VAL A 23 -8.16 -2.32 -4.08
CA VAL A 23 -8.60 -1.67 -5.32
C VAL A 23 -7.76 -0.42 -5.54
N VAL A 24 -7.41 -0.18 -6.79
CA VAL A 24 -6.77 1.06 -7.25
C VAL A 24 -7.77 1.72 -8.20
N ASP A 25 -8.28 2.88 -7.83
CA ASP A 25 -9.22 3.67 -8.64
C ASP A 25 -8.46 4.79 -9.34
N GLU A 26 -8.16 4.57 -10.63
CA GLU A 26 -7.40 5.53 -11.43
C GLU A 26 -8.24 6.78 -11.77
N ALA A 27 -9.56 6.64 -11.82
CA ALA A 27 -10.48 7.74 -12.14
C ALA A 27 -10.49 8.82 -11.07
N SER A 28 -10.40 8.43 -9.79
CA SER A 28 -10.38 9.32 -8.62
C SER A 28 -9.00 9.42 -7.97
N GLN A 29 -7.97 8.81 -8.58
CA GLN A 29 -6.60 8.73 -8.05
C GLN A 29 -6.54 8.25 -6.59
N SER A 30 -7.41 7.31 -6.24
CA SER A 30 -7.61 6.82 -4.88
C SER A 30 -7.36 5.32 -4.80
N VAL A 31 -6.98 4.83 -3.64
CA VAL A 31 -6.70 3.42 -3.37
C VAL A 31 -7.51 2.97 -2.17
N LEU A 32 -8.14 1.80 -2.29
CA LEU A 32 -8.82 1.16 -1.18
C LEU A 32 -7.84 0.24 -0.48
N VAL A 33 -7.58 0.50 0.79
CA VAL A 33 -6.65 -0.25 1.63
C VAL A 33 -7.43 -0.91 2.75
N GLU A 34 -7.18 -2.20 2.97
CA GLU A 34 -7.78 -2.98 4.07
C GLU A 34 -6.75 -3.25 5.16
N GLN A 35 -7.12 -2.96 6.41
CA GLN A 35 -6.30 -3.27 7.57
C GLN A 35 -6.34 -4.77 7.89
N LEU A 36 -5.17 -5.33 8.18
CA LEU A 36 -5.05 -6.76 8.50
C LEU A 36 -5.74 -7.15 9.83
N VAL A 37 -5.88 -6.22 10.77
CA VAL A 37 -6.24 -6.53 12.15
C VAL A 37 -7.73 -6.33 12.46
N HIS A 38 -8.38 -5.34 11.82
CA HIS A 38 -9.72 -4.90 12.23
C HIS A 38 -10.81 -4.98 11.14
N GLU A 39 -10.57 -5.65 10.01
CA GLU A 39 -11.49 -5.67 8.85
C GLU A 39 -11.90 -4.25 8.39
N GLU A 40 -11.10 -3.25 8.73
CA GLU A 40 -11.38 -1.85 8.45
C GLU A 40 -10.81 -1.48 7.08
N GLN A 41 -11.57 -0.72 6.29
CA GLN A 41 -11.18 -0.33 4.94
C GLN A 41 -11.16 1.19 4.82
N TRP A 42 -10.10 1.71 4.21
CA TRP A 42 -9.91 3.14 4.02
C TRP A 42 -9.66 3.45 2.55
N ALA A 43 -10.38 4.44 2.03
CA ALA A 43 -10.09 5.03 0.74
C ALA A 43 -9.10 6.18 0.96
N LEU A 44 -7.89 6.02 0.46
CA LEU A 44 -6.79 6.96 0.63
C LEU A 44 -6.25 7.40 -0.73
N SER A 45 -5.71 8.61 -0.79
CA SER A 45 -4.99 9.07 -1.98
C SER A 45 -3.63 8.38 -2.05
N VAL A 46 -3.04 8.27 -3.25
CA VAL A 46 -1.67 7.75 -3.38
C VAL A 46 -0.62 8.59 -2.65
N ASP A 47 -0.90 9.88 -2.45
CA ASP A 47 -0.03 10.76 -1.65
C ASP A 47 -0.08 10.43 -0.14
N GLU A 48 -1.16 9.80 0.32
CA GLU A 48 -1.39 9.44 1.73
C GLU A 48 -0.86 8.04 2.07
N ILE A 49 -0.36 7.31 1.06
CA ILE A 49 0.27 6.01 1.22
C ILE A 49 1.74 6.07 0.80
N SER A 50 2.55 5.30 1.49
CA SER A 50 3.94 5.07 1.11
C SER A 50 4.21 3.59 0.93
N GLU A 51 5.09 3.31 -0.02
CA GLU A 51 5.71 2.00 -0.19
C GLU A 51 6.50 1.72 1.08
N ASP A 52 6.32 0.53 1.65
CA ASP A 52 7.28 0.05 2.62
C ASP A 52 8.42 -0.65 1.84
N PRO A 53 9.59 -0.01 1.67
CA PRO A 53 10.72 -0.62 1.00
C PRO A 53 11.31 -1.80 1.78
N GLN A 54 10.93 -2.02 3.04
CA GLN A 54 11.42 -3.13 3.86
C GLN A 54 10.64 -4.43 3.61
N LEU A 55 9.42 -4.37 3.08
CA LEU A 55 8.69 -5.54 2.56
C LEU A 55 9.25 -6.05 1.22
N HIS A 56 10.07 -5.26 0.54
CA HIS A 56 10.85 -5.64 -0.64
C HIS A 56 12.31 -5.95 -0.29
N ASN A 57 12.59 -6.93 0.57
CA ASN A 57 13.91 -7.56 0.59
C ASN A 57 13.83 -9.05 0.92
N GLY A 58 13.43 -9.82 -0.09
CA GLY A 58 13.99 -11.16 -0.25
C GLY A 58 15.49 -11.05 -0.48
N CYS A 59 16.25 -11.39 0.56
CA CYS A 59 17.53 -12.08 0.56
C CYS A 59 18.70 -11.59 -0.33
N ASP A 60 19.87 -11.60 0.32
CA ASP A 60 21.18 -12.02 -0.21
C ASP A 60 22.13 -10.96 -0.81
N GLN A 61 22.82 -10.25 0.08
CA GLN A 61 24.26 -10.05 -0.07
C GLN A 61 24.97 -10.44 1.23
N TYR A 62 25.37 -11.71 1.33
CA TYR A 62 26.43 -12.12 2.26
C TYR A 62 27.75 -11.56 1.74
N TYR A 63 28.50 -10.88 2.62
CA TYR A 63 29.90 -10.54 2.43
C TYR A 63 30.71 -11.12 3.58
#